data_AF-A0A950J843-F1
#
_entry.id   AF-A0A950J843-F1
#
_cell.length_a   1.000
_cell.length_b   1.000
_cell.length_c   1.000
_cell.angle_alpha   90.00
_cell.angle_beta   90.00
_cell.angle_gamma   90.00
#
_symmetry.space_group_name_H-M   'P 1'
#
loop_
_entity.id
_entity.type
_entity.pdbx_description
1 polymer ?
#
loop_
_entity_poly.entity_id
_entity_poly.type
_entity_poly.pdbx_seq_one_letter_code
_entity_poly.pdbx_strand_id
1 'polypeptide(L)'
;MRVLLDECIDWRLARELEAHDVSTVQQMGWAGIRNGQLLNLASPEFDVLVTVDRNLSFQQNLDSFSIAVVVLHAKTNRLADLIPLVSALLAAIETAPSGVVTHIAGP
;
A
#
# COMPACT_ATOMS: atom_id res chain seq x y z
N MET A 1 -6.65 10.22 5.09
CA MET A 1 -6.25 8.90 5.64
C MET A 1 -4.74 8.86 5.70
N ARG A 2 -4.19 8.08 6.64
CA ARG A 2 -2.75 7.81 6.78
C ARG A 2 -2.41 6.63 5.88
N VAL A 3 -1.57 6.87 4.87
CA VAL A 3 -1.21 5.90 3.84
C VAL A 3 0.27 5.57 3.96
N LEU A 4 0.58 4.28 4.02
CA LEU A 4 1.94 3.77 3.98
C LEU A 4 2.25 3.23 2.59
N LEU A 5 3.32 3.71 1.96
CA LEU A 5 3.87 3.13 0.74
C LEU A 5 4.97 2.13 1.09
N ASP A 6 4.82 0.92 0.56
CA ASP A 6 5.81 -0.15 0.70
C ASP A 6 7.15 0.21 0.01
N GLU A 7 8.24 -0.41 0.45
CA GLU A 7 9.58 -0.15 -0.07
C GLU A 7 9.76 -0.53 -1.55
N CYS A 8 8.89 -1.42 -2.04
CA CYS A 8 8.87 -1.85 -3.44
C CYS A 8 8.23 -0.82 -4.40
N ILE A 9 7.59 0.23 -3.87
CA ILE A 9 6.94 1.28 -4.66
C ILE A 9 7.91 2.44 -4.90
N ASP A 10 7.89 3.01 -6.11
CA ASP A 10 8.59 4.27 -6.37
C ASP A 10 8.00 5.38 -5.49
N TRP A 11 8.79 5.90 -4.55
CA TRP A 11 8.37 6.91 -3.57
C TRP A 11 7.75 8.15 -4.20
N ARG A 12 8.05 8.44 -5.48
CA ARG A 12 7.44 9.56 -6.21
C ARG A 12 5.93 9.40 -6.39
N LEU A 13 5.39 8.19 -6.28
CA LEU A 13 3.94 7.94 -6.28
C LEU A 13 3.22 8.69 -5.14
N ALA A 14 3.92 8.99 -4.03
CA ALA A 14 3.35 9.79 -2.94
C ALA A 14 2.85 11.18 -3.41
N ARG A 15 3.46 11.74 -4.47
CA ARG A 15 3.05 13.03 -5.07
C ARG A 15 1.71 12.97 -5.78
N GLU A 16 1.24 11.78 -6.11
CA GLU A 16 -0.08 11.58 -6.74
C GLU A 16 -1.17 11.39 -5.67
N LEU A 17 -0.78 11.31 -4.38
CA LEU A 17 -1.65 11.03 -3.24
C LEU A 17 -1.76 12.23 -2.28
N GLU A 18 -1.49 13.46 -2.75
CA GLU A 18 -1.37 14.69 -1.94
C GLU A 18 -2.57 15.01 -1.03
N ALA A 19 -3.75 14.45 -1.29
CA ALA A 19 -4.92 14.56 -0.40
C ALA A 19 -4.81 13.72 0.89
N HIS A 20 -3.76 12.91 1.04
CA HIS A 20 -3.56 11.96 2.13
C HIS A 20 -2.26 12.25 2.88
N ASP A 21 -2.18 11.78 4.13
CA ASP A 21 -0.94 11.82 4.90
C ASP A 21 -0.13 10.58 4.52
N VAL A 22 0.92 10.76 3.71
CA VAL A 22 1.65 9.66 3.07
C VAL A 22 3.05 9.55 3.65
N SER A 23 3.36 8.36 4.16
CA SER A 23 4.70 7.97 4.58
C SER A 23 5.18 6.78 3.76
N THR A 24 6.49 6.62 3.61
CA THR A 24 7.09 5.40 3.05
C THR A 24 7.71 4.54 4.14
N VAL A 25 7.80 3.23 3.91
CA VAL A 25 8.52 2.28 4.77
C VAL A 25 9.95 2.76 5.05
N GLN A 26 10.63 3.36 4.07
CA GLN A 26 11.96 3.92 4.28
C GLN A 26 11.96 5.14 5.22
N GLN A 27 10.99 6.05 5.10
CA GLN A 27 10.86 7.21 6.00
C GLN A 27 10.60 6.80 7.45
N MET A 28 9.84 5.72 7.64
CA MET A 28 9.59 5.14 8.96
C MET A 28 10.79 4.36 9.53
N GLY A 29 11.86 4.17 8.75
CA GLY A 29 13.01 3.34 9.15
C GLY A 29 12.71 1.84 9.17
N TRP A 30 11.69 1.41 8.43
CA TRP A 30 11.18 0.04 8.40
C TRP A 30 11.65 -0.79 7.19
N ALA A 31 12.65 -0.29 6.45
CA ALA A 31 13.19 -0.97 5.28
C ALA A 31 13.70 -2.39 5.62
N GLY A 32 13.37 -3.36 4.76
CA GLY A 32 13.74 -4.78 4.94
C GLY A 32 13.01 -5.54 6.05
N ILE A 33 12.00 -4.93 6.69
CA ILE A 33 11.13 -5.63 7.64
C ILE A 33 10.23 -6.60 6.87
N ARG A 34 10.07 -7.82 7.39
CA ARG A 34 9.20 -8.83 6.77
C ARG A 34 7.73 -8.39 6.83
N ASN A 35 6.96 -8.70 5.79
CA ASN A 35 5.54 -8.35 5.63
C ASN A 35 4.69 -8.47 6.91
N GLY A 36 4.85 -9.54 7.70
CA GLY A 36 4.06 -9.73 8.93
C GLY A 36 4.43 -8.79 10.06
N GLN A 37 5.72 -8.49 10.19
CA GLN A 37 6.18 -7.50 11.15
C GLN A 37 5.80 -6.09 10.66
N LEU A 38 5.86 -5.85 9.34
CA LEU A 38 5.43 -4.59 8.75
C LEU A 38 3.97 -4.30 9.05
N LEU A 39 3.06 -5.28 8.88
CA LEU A 39 1.65 -5.08 9.22
C LEU A 39 1.42 -4.84 10.72
N ASN A 40 2.17 -5.51 11.60
CA ASN A 40 2.07 -5.25 13.05
C ASN A 40 2.48 -3.82 13.41
N LEU A 41 3.48 -3.26 12.73
CA LEU A 41 3.92 -1.86 12.93
C LEU A 41 2.96 -0.87 12.26
N ALA A 42 2.48 -1.19 11.06
CA ALA A 42 1.65 -0.29 10.27
C ALA A 42 0.20 -0.21 10.78
N SER A 43 -0.38 -1.32 11.22
CA SER A 43 -1.79 -1.41 11.66
C SER A 43 -2.22 -0.37 12.71
N PRO A 44 -1.42 -0.04 13.74
CA PRO A 44 -1.79 1.02 14.69
C PRO A 44 -1.63 2.45 14.15
N GLU A 45 -0.76 2.66 13.17
CA GLU A 45 -0.33 4.00 12.72
C GLU A 45 -0.88 4.41 11.36
N PHE A 46 -1.38 3.47 10.56
CA PHE A 46 -1.81 3.69 9.20
C PHE A 46 -3.16 3.04 8.93
N ASP A 47 -3.92 3.69 8.05
CA ASP A 47 -5.24 3.22 7.65
C ASP A 47 -5.15 2.33 6.40
N VAL A 48 -4.18 2.60 5.51
CA VAL A 48 -3.95 1.85 4.28
C VAL A 48 -2.45 1.59 4.05
N LEU A 49 -2.08 0.36 3.72
CA LEU A 49 -0.79 -0.02 3.13
C LEU A 49 -0.96 -0.22 1.62
N VAL A 50 -0.16 0.48 0.82
CA VAL A 50 -0.10 0.29 -0.64
C VAL A 50 1.18 -0.47 -0.99
N THR A 51 1.05 -1.57 -1.73
CA THR A 51 2.18 -2.40 -2.16
C THR A 51 1.99 -2.90 -3.60
N VAL A 52 3.08 -3.38 -4.21
CA VAL A 52 3.09 -4.17 -5.45
C VAL A 52 3.42 -5.64 -5.18
N ASP A 53 3.78 -5.99 -3.93
CA ASP A 53 4.07 -7.35 -3.52
C ASP A 53 2.78 -8.17 -3.39
N ARG A 54 2.58 -9.07 -4.34
CA ARG A 54 1.43 -9.98 -4.36
C ARG A 54 1.53 -11.05 -3.27
N ASN A 55 2.72 -11.37 -2.78
CA ASN A 55 2.90 -12.39 -1.75
C ASN A 55 2.38 -11.91 -0.39
N LEU A 56 2.41 -10.59 -0.14
CA LEU A 56 1.88 -9.98 1.08
C LEU A 56 0.39 -10.31 1.28
N SER A 57 -0.39 -10.35 0.20
CA SER A 57 -1.81 -10.72 0.23
C SER A 57 -2.11 -12.20 0.46
N PHE A 58 -1.17 -13.10 0.18
CA PHE A 58 -1.42 -14.56 0.25
C PHE A 58 -1.00 -15.20 1.58
N GLN A 59 -0.20 -14.52 2.40
CA GLN A 59 0.47 -15.17 3.55
C GLN A 59 -0.10 -14.81 4.92
N GLN A 60 -1.09 -13.92 5.06
CA GLN A 60 -1.46 -13.33 6.36
C GLN A 60 -2.98 -13.30 6.62
N ASN A 61 -3.39 -13.61 7.85
CA ASN A 61 -4.74 -13.37 8.37
C ASN A 61 -4.94 -11.86 8.56
N LEU A 62 -5.23 -11.18 7.45
CA LEU A 62 -5.43 -9.73 7.42
C LEU A 62 -6.61 -9.27 8.26
N ASP A 63 -7.59 -10.14 8.47
CA ASP A 63 -8.75 -9.97 9.34
C ASP A 63 -8.40 -9.61 10.78
N SER A 64 -7.17 -9.90 11.23
CA SER A 64 -6.67 -9.53 12.56
C SER A 64 -6.11 -8.11 12.65
N PHE A 65 -5.93 -7.41 11.53
CA PHE A 65 -5.33 -6.09 11.47
C PHE A 65 -6.37 -5.01 11.13
N SER A 66 -6.19 -3.82 11.73
CA SER A 66 -7.04 -2.65 11.52
C SER A 66 -6.63 -1.80 10.30
N ILE A 67 -5.81 -2.34 9.40
CA ILE A 67 -5.29 -1.65 8.20
C ILE A 67 -5.82 -2.32 6.94
N ALA A 68 -6.16 -1.51 5.94
CA ALA A 68 -6.49 -2.01 4.60
C ALA A 68 -5.20 -2.23 3.79
N VAL A 69 -5.19 -3.25 2.93
CA VAL A 69 -4.04 -3.51 2.05
C VAL A 69 -4.47 -3.33 0.60
N VAL A 70 -3.81 -2.43 -0.13
CA VAL A 70 -4.04 -2.21 -1.56
C VAL A 70 -2.84 -2.73 -2.34
N VAL A 71 -3.09 -3.72 -3.21
CA VAL A 71 -2.05 -4.32 -4.06
C VAL A 71 -2.22 -3.84 -5.49
N LEU A 72 -1.22 -3.11 -5.98
CA LEU A 72 -1.13 -2.61 -7.35
C LEU A 72 -0.54 -3.67 -8.28
N HIS A 73 -1.32 -4.08 -9.29
CA HIS A 73 -0.89 -4.96 -10.37
C HIS A 73 -0.45 -4.13 -11.57
N ALA A 74 0.74 -3.57 -11.46
CA ALA A 74 1.42 -2.93 -12.58
C ALA A 74 2.32 -3.92 -13.32
N LYS A 75 2.71 -3.56 -14.55
CA LYS A 75 3.67 -4.32 -15.36
C LYS A 75 5.07 -4.29 -14.75
N THR A 76 5.48 -3.15 -14.19
CA THR A 76 6.72 -2.97 -13.44
C THR A 76 6.49 -2.00 -12.28
N ASN A 77 7.45 -1.92 -11.36
CA ASN A 77 7.40 -0.99 -10.22
C ASN A 77 7.80 0.45 -10.61
N ARG A 78 8.02 0.72 -11.91
CA ARG A 78 8.38 2.06 -12.39
C ARG A 78 7.16 2.96 -12.26
N LEU A 79 7.38 4.21 -11.84
CA LEU A 79 6.32 5.22 -11.73
C LEU A 79 5.41 5.28 -12.97
N ALA A 80 5.99 5.23 -14.19
CA ALA A 80 5.22 5.28 -15.43
C ALA A 80 4.16 4.17 -15.58
N ASP A 81 4.40 2.98 -15.00
CA ASP A 81 3.45 1.86 -15.02
C ASP A 81 2.48 1.91 -13.82
N LEU A 82 2.78 2.70 -12.79
CA LEU A 82 1.94 2.92 -11.61
C LEU A 82 0.95 4.08 -11.82
N ILE A 83 1.35 5.12 -12.57
CA ILE A 83 0.53 6.30 -12.88
C ILE A 83 -0.86 5.94 -13.45
N PRO A 84 -1.00 5.00 -14.40
CA PRO A 84 -2.31 4.61 -14.91
C PRO A 84 -3.26 4.04 -13.84
N LEU A 85 -2.74 3.56 -12.71
CA LEU A 85 -3.51 2.97 -11.62
C LEU A 85 -3.93 4.01 -10.57
N VAL A 86 -3.39 5.23 -10.61
CA VAL A 86 -3.59 6.25 -9.57
C VAL A 86 -5.06 6.56 -9.33
N SER A 87 -5.87 6.70 -10.39
CA SER A 87 -7.29 7.01 -10.23
C SER A 87 -8.05 5.92 -9.48
N ALA A 88 -7.76 4.64 -9.78
CA ALA A 88 -8.34 3.51 -9.06
C ALA A 88 -7.76 3.39 -7.64
N LEU A 89 -6.48 3.70 -7.46
CA LEU A 89 -5.81 3.72 -6.16
C LEU A 89 -6.44 4.74 -5.21
N LEU A 90 -6.69 5.96 -5.67
CA LEU A 90 -7.35 7.00 -4.87
C LEU A 90 -8.74 6.55 -4.42
N ALA A 91 -9.55 5.98 -5.33
CA ALA A 91 -10.87 5.45 -4.98
C ALA A 91 -10.79 4.29 -3.98
N ALA A 92 -9.79 3.41 -4.12
CA ALA A 92 -9.59 2.30 -3.20
C ALA A 92 -9.11 2.78 -1.83
N ILE A 93 -8.24 3.78 -1.73
CA ILE A 93 -7.79 4.32 -0.45
C ILE A 93 -8.99 4.77 0.39
N GLU A 94 -9.96 5.46 -0.22
CA GLU A 94 -11.14 5.97 0.50
C GLU A 94 -12.16 4.89 0.89
N THR A 95 -12.17 3.74 0.21
CA THR A 95 -13.25 2.75 0.33
C THR A 95 -12.80 1.38 0.80
N ALA A 96 -11.48 1.11 0.82
CA ALA A 96 -10.94 -0.20 1.16
C ALA A 96 -11.23 -0.54 2.63
N PRO A 97 -11.87 -1.68 2.91
CA PRO A 97 -12.14 -2.08 4.27
C PRO A 97 -10.85 -2.54 4.97
N SER A 98 -10.68 -2.15 6.23
CA SER A 98 -9.61 -2.66 7.09
C SER A 98 -9.65 -4.19 7.17
N GLY A 99 -8.47 -4.80 7.21
CA GLY A 99 -8.31 -6.25 7.28
C GLY A 99 -8.62 -7.00 5.97
N VAL A 100 -8.77 -6.27 4.87
CA VAL A 100 -9.05 -6.84 3.54
C VAL A 100 -8.00 -6.40 2.52
N VAL A 101 -7.71 -7.29 1.57
CA VAL A 101 -6.91 -6.96 0.40
C VAL A 101 -7.80 -6.45 -0.71
N THR A 102 -7.48 -5.27 -1.24
CA THR A 102 -8.03 -4.75 -2.48
C THR A 102 -6.98 -4.82 -3.58
N HIS A 103 -7.30 -5.48 -4.69
CA HIS A 103 -6.40 -5.55 -5.84
C HIS A 103 -6.82 -4.54 -6.91
N ILE A 104 -5.85 -3.81 -7.44
CA ILE A 104 -6.05 -2.87 -8.54
C ILE A 104 -5.18 -3.32 -9.69
N ALA A 105 -5.78 -3.55 -10.85
CA ALA A 105 -5.06 -3.88 -12.07
C ALA A 105 -5.27 -2.80 -13.13
N GLY A 106 -4.26 -2.63 -13.98
CA GLY A 106 -4.39 -1.80 -15.18
C GLY A 106 -5.23 -2.51 -16.25
N PRO A 107 -5.70 -1.76 -17.26
CA PRO A 107 -6.29 -2.33 -18.46
C PRO A 107 -5.31 -3.21 -19.24
#